data_AF-A0A2M7QIB8-F1
#
_entry.id   AF-A0A2M7QIB8-F1
#
_cell.length_a   1.000
_cell.length_b   1.000
_cell.length_c   1.000
_cell.angle_alpha   90.00
_cell.angle_beta   90.00
_cell.angle_gamma   90.00
#
_symmetry.space_group_name_H-M   'P 1'
#
loop_
_entity.id
_entity.type
_entity.pdbx_description
1 polymer ?
#
loop_
_entity_poly.entity_id
_entity_poly.type
_entity_poly.pdbx_seq_one_letter_code
_entity_poly.pdbx_strand_id
1 'polypeptide(L)'
;MKKIYLLVIAAFFFLVVLIVLTVLINGKKTQNNQNPSVFPTTFPLSGSNKVKNITTPLPLSSNKIENIMEFVGTVENKDFKAQYSPSLNKVIVQEKTSQGQQSFYQWVKDNNLSNIINSADNVVFTKSEITPEILPTPTTPVDALNNKIKDFFDLLNLLYSTTAIDSDENQNNNPGQGTPIISPPIISPTPDQKNQGSNKVYYGQGSDQYGNITLPPNCLLRSCGCGPTSVAMIASSYISTDYNPQKIVDIYIKNNYSMCCGSYSGSAKSVLKSLGLKTTDYIINEYPPVAASEVTPVLKKYIDAGWTLFVLAYYRPNNGGGHYFWITDIDSSGNILAYDPYYGQGSSPPLNENKYSPFPEYAQVFGVKQ
;
A
#
# COMPACT_ATOMS: atom_id res chain seq x y z
N MET A 1 -10.88 35.54 60.69
CA MET A 1 -10.44 34.14 60.92
C MET A 1 -11.41 33.08 60.39
N LYS A 2 -12.72 33.11 60.71
CA LYS A 2 -13.69 32.08 60.24
C LYS A 2 -13.72 31.81 58.72
N LYS A 3 -13.52 32.84 57.88
CA LYS A 3 -13.50 32.68 56.41
C LYS A 3 -12.27 31.92 55.88
N ILE A 4 -11.13 32.01 56.59
CA ILE A 4 -9.90 31.30 56.20
C ILE A 4 -10.03 29.81 56.50
N TYR A 5 -10.62 29.44 57.64
CA TYR A 5 -10.89 28.04 57.98
C TYR A 5 -11.81 27.36 56.97
N LEU A 6 -12.82 28.07 56.46
CA LEU A 6 -13.75 27.53 55.48
C LEU A 6 -13.06 27.23 54.13
N LEU A 7 -12.10 28.06 53.74
CA LEU A 7 -11.27 27.87 52.53
C LEU A 7 -10.32 26.68 52.67
N VAL A 8 -9.68 26.53 53.84
CA VAL A 8 -8.77 25.41 54.12
C VAL A 8 -9.53 24.08 54.15
N ILE A 9 -10.72 24.05 54.75
CA ILE A 9 -11.58 22.85 54.79
C ILE A 9 -12.03 22.45 53.38
N ALA A 10 -12.43 23.42 52.54
CA ALA A 10 -12.84 23.15 51.17
C ALA A 10 -11.69 22.59 50.31
N ALA A 11 -10.49 23.15 50.46
CA ALA A 11 -9.29 22.67 49.75
C ALA A 11 -8.91 21.24 50.17
N PHE A 12 -9.00 20.94 51.47
CA PHE A 12 -8.74 19.59 51.98
C PHE A 12 -9.75 18.58 51.45
N PHE A 13 -11.03 18.93 51.42
CA PHE A 13 -12.08 18.05 50.90
C PHE A 13 -11.88 17.74 49.40
N PHE A 14 -11.49 18.75 48.61
CA PHE A 14 -11.19 18.57 47.19
C PHE A 14 -9.99 17.63 46.95
N LEU A 15 -8.95 17.73 47.78
CA LEU A 15 -7.78 16.83 47.71
C LEU A 15 -8.17 15.37 48.00
N VAL A 16 -9.02 15.13 49.01
CA VAL A 16 -9.48 13.78 49.36
C VAL A 16 -10.29 13.16 48.21
N VAL A 17 -11.17 13.94 47.57
CA VAL A 17 -11.95 13.47 46.40
C VAL A 17 -11.03 13.08 45.23
N LEU A 18 -9.99 13.86 44.97
CA LEU A 18 -8.98 13.56 43.94
C LEU A 18 -8.25 12.25 44.21
N ILE A 19 -7.83 12.01 45.45
CA ILE A 19 -7.16 10.76 45.85
C ILE A 19 -8.09 9.55 45.63
N VAL A 20 -9.35 9.65 46.06
CA VAL A 20 -10.34 8.58 45.88
C VAL A 20 -10.59 8.29 44.40
N LEU A 21 -10.71 9.32 43.55
CA LEU A 21 -10.86 9.13 42.11
C LEU A 21 -9.66 8.40 41.50
N THR A 22 -8.46 8.74 41.93
CA THR A 22 -7.21 8.15 41.41
C THR A 22 -7.12 6.67 41.78
N VAL A 23 -7.52 6.30 42.99
CA VAL A 23 -7.58 4.90 43.46
C VAL A 23 -8.63 4.10 42.68
N LEU A 24 -9.80 4.68 42.41
CA LEU A 24 -10.87 4.02 41.66
C LEU A 24 -10.50 3.78 40.18
N ILE A 25 -9.78 4.71 39.55
CA ILE A 25 -9.32 4.56 38.16
C ILE A 25 -8.25 3.47 38.05
N ASN A 26 -7.37 3.35 39.06
CA ASN A 26 -6.29 2.36 39.05
C ASN A 26 -6.70 0.97 39.58
N GLY A 27 -7.87 0.84 40.21
CA GLY A 27 -8.35 -0.38 40.86
C GLY A 27 -8.85 -1.50 39.93
N LYS A 28 -8.80 -1.34 38.60
CA LYS A 28 -9.29 -2.36 37.64
C LYS A 28 -8.19 -2.95 36.78
N LYS A 29 -7.16 -3.55 37.39
CA LYS A 29 -6.42 -4.67 36.78
C LYS A 29 -5.97 -5.66 37.85
N THR A 30 -6.60 -6.84 37.85
CA THR A 30 -6.00 -8.19 37.94
C THR A 30 -6.75 -9.16 38.88
N GLN A 31 -7.40 -10.16 38.30
CA GLN A 31 -7.46 -11.55 38.79
C GLN A 31 -7.22 -12.43 37.54
N ASN A 32 -6.04 -13.01 37.33
CA ASN A 32 -5.35 -14.13 37.99
C ASN A 32 -5.87 -15.51 37.53
N ASN A 33 -5.07 -16.26 36.76
CA ASN A 33 -4.63 -17.59 37.18
C ASN A 33 -3.53 -18.23 36.31
N GLN A 34 -2.50 -18.66 37.05
CA GLN A 34 -1.62 -19.82 36.90
C GLN A 34 -0.39 -19.78 35.96
N ASN A 35 0.75 -20.01 36.64
CA ASN A 35 2.13 -20.22 36.18
C ASN A 35 2.26 -21.58 35.44
N PRO A 36 3.22 -21.77 34.50
CA PRO A 36 4.61 -21.88 34.93
C PRO A 36 5.64 -21.14 34.04
N SER A 37 6.75 -20.82 34.70
CA SER A 37 8.06 -20.49 34.14
C SER A 37 8.37 -21.22 32.83
N VAL A 38 8.53 -20.45 31.75
CA VAL A 38 9.33 -20.84 30.59
C VAL A 38 10.08 -19.61 30.11
N PHE A 39 11.39 -19.79 29.94
CA PHE A 39 12.30 -18.87 29.25
C PHE A 39 11.68 -18.33 27.95
N PRO A 40 12.12 -17.17 27.44
CA PRO A 40 11.82 -16.79 26.07
C PRO A 40 12.55 -17.78 25.16
N THR A 41 11.86 -18.85 24.77
CA THR A 41 12.29 -19.70 23.66
C THR A 41 12.22 -18.83 22.42
N THR A 42 13.36 -18.24 22.06
CA THR A 42 13.65 -17.90 20.68
C THR A 42 13.26 -19.11 19.84
N PHE A 43 12.23 -18.96 19.00
CA PHE A 43 11.97 -19.95 17.97
C PHE A 43 13.29 -20.11 17.19
N PRO A 44 13.85 -21.33 17.09
CA PRO A 44 14.93 -21.54 16.15
C PRO A 44 14.34 -21.25 14.76
N LEU A 45 14.88 -20.22 14.10
CA LEU A 45 14.88 -20.15 12.65
C LEU A 45 15.38 -21.51 12.17
N SER A 46 14.44 -22.35 11.74
CA SER A 46 14.76 -23.63 11.11
C SER A 46 15.50 -23.26 9.84
N GLY A 47 16.82 -23.41 9.90
CA GLY A 47 17.73 -23.17 8.82
C GLY A 47 17.32 -24.03 7.63
N SER A 48 16.76 -23.39 6.61
CA SER A 48 16.96 -23.84 5.25
C SER A 48 17.72 -22.75 4.53
N ASN A 49 19.03 -22.96 4.43
CA ASN A 49 19.85 -22.34 3.39
C ASN A 49 19.28 -22.78 2.04
N LYS A 50 18.26 -22.08 1.54
CA LYS A 50 17.87 -22.13 0.14
C LYS A 50 18.04 -20.73 -0.43
N VAL A 51 19.27 -20.47 -0.87
CA VAL A 51 19.51 -19.56 -1.99
C VAL A 51 18.70 -20.11 -3.16
N LYS A 52 17.46 -19.62 -3.33
CA LYS A 52 16.70 -19.87 -4.56
C LYS A 52 17.25 -18.89 -5.59
N ASN A 53 18.01 -19.41 -6.54
CA ASN A 53 18.37 -18.68 -7.75
C ASN A 53 17.08 -18.11 -8.36
N ILE A 54 16.97 -16.78 -8.40
CA ILE A 54 15.88 -16.08 -9.07
C ILE A 54 16.10 -16.29 -10.57
N THR A 55 15.48 -17.33 -11.14
CA THR A 55 15.54 -17.63 -12.58
C THR A 55 14.49 -16.87 -13.41
N THR A 56 13.67 -16.04 -12.76
CA THR A 56 12.67 -15.21 -13.44
C THR A 56 13.28 -13.84 -13.75
N PRO A 57 13.38 -13.43 -15.03
CA PRO A 57 13.90 -12.10 -15.36
C PRO A 57 13.04 -11.01 -14.72
N LEU A 58 13.65 -10.06 -14.00
CA LEU A 58 12.97 -8.84 -13.58
C LEU A 58 12.41 -8.12 -14.82
N PRO A 59 11.20 -7.54 -14.77
CA PRO A 59 10.70 -6.69 -15.84
C PRO A 59 11.66 -5.50 -16.03
N LEU A 60 12.34 -5.49 -17.17
CA LEU A 60 13.51 -4.67 -17.52
C LEU A 60 13.28 -3.15 -17.59
N SER A 61 12.13 -2.60 -17.14
CA SER A 61 11.75 -1.22 -17.41
C SER A 61 11.84 -0.23 -16.23
N SER A 62 12.16 -0.68 -15.01
CA SER A 62 12.31 0.24 -13.87
C SER A 62 13.78 0.63 -13.65
N ASN A 63 14.20 1.76 -14.22
CA ASN A 63 15.55 2.31 -14.04
C ASN A 63 15.77 2.99 -12.67
N LYS A 64 14.86 2.83 -11.71
CA LYS A 64 14.92 3.47 -10.38
C LYS A 64 15.10 2.41 -9.29
N ILE A 65 16.08 2.62 -8.40
CA ILE A 65 16.43 1.73 -7.28
C ILE A 65 15.26 1.45 -6.35
N GLU A 66 14.46 2.49 -6.08
CA GLU A 66 13.29 2.40 -5.21
C GLU A 66 12.35 1.27 -5.64
N ASN A 67 12.03 1.19 -6.93
CA ASN A 67 11.12 0.19 -7.49
C ASN A 67 11.67 -1.24 -7.40
N ILE A 68 13.00 -1.39 -7.44
CA ILE A 68 13.65 -2.70 -7.41
C ILE A 68 13.72 -3.22 -5.98
N MET A 69 14.07 -2.38 -5.01
CA MET A 69 14.16 -2.82 -3.63
C MET A 69 12.82 -2.86 -2.91
N GLU A 70 11.81 -2.11 -3.36
CA GLU A 70 10.42 -2.31 -2.95
C GLU A 70 9.88 -3.67 -3.44
N PHE A 71 10.36 -4.14 -4.61
CA PHE A 71 10.03 -5.47 -5.14
C PHE A 71 10.79 -6.61 -4.47
N VAL A 72 12.08 -6.41 -4.17
CA VAL A 72 12.94 -7.45 -3.57
C VAL A 72 12.80 -7.53 -2.05
N GLY A 73 12.38 -6.45 -1.39
CA GLY A 73 12.28 -6.37 0.06
C GLY A 73 13.66 -6.42 0.74
N THR A 74 13.67 -6.91 1.99
CA THR A 74 14.92 -7.14 2.74
C THR A 74 15.59 -8.41 2.24
N VAL A 75 16.84 -8.31 1.80
CA VAL A 75 17.67 -9.46 1.41
C VAL A 75 18.62 -9.78 2.54
N GLU A 76 18.64 -11.02 2.99
CA GLU A 76 19.50 -11.41 4.11
C GLU A 76 20.13 -12.77 3.86
N ASN A 77 21.44 -12.87 4.09
CA ASN A 77 22.16 -14.13 4.14
C ASN A 77 23.15 -14.12 5.32
N LYS A 78 24.06 -15.11 5.34
CA LYS A 78 25.08 -15.24 6.39
C LYS A 78 26.13 -14.12 6.39
N ASP A 79 26.38 -13.49 5.24
CA ASP A 79 27.46 -12.52 5.03
C ASP A 79 26.96 -11.07 5.04
N PHE A 80 25.71 -10.82 4.64
CA PHE A 80 25.14 -9.47 4.63
C PHE A 80 23.61 -9.44 4.87
N LYS A 81 23.12 -8.24 5.17
CA LYS A 81 21.70 -7.87 5.12
C LYS A 81 21.55 -6.57 4.34
N ALA A 82 20.70 -6.53 3.31
CA ALA A 82 20.48 -5.36 2.47
C ALA A 82 19.02 -4.94 2.49
N GLN A 83 18.78 -3.64 2.58
CA GLN A 83 17.44 -3.04 2.53
C GLN A 83 17.50 -1.64 1.90
N TYR A 84 16.40 -1.17 1.34
CA TYR A 84 16.32 0.19 0.83
C TYR A 84 15.93 1.19 1.92
N SER A 85 16.61 2.32 1.93
CA SER A 85 16.29 3.47 2.77
C SER A 85 15.63 4.56 1.90
N PRO A 86 14.31 4.80 2.06
CA PRO A 86 13.64 5.88 1.35
C PRO A 86 14.19 7.27 1.71
N SER A 87 14.62 7.47 2.96
CA SER A 87 15.15 8.75 3.42
C SER A 87 16.53 9.07 2.84
N LEU A 88 17.36 8.05 2.58
CA LEU A 88 18.65 8.23 1.92
C LEU A 88 18.58 8.04 0.40
N ASN A 89 17.46 7.52 -0.12
CA ASN A 89 17.33 7.06 -1.51
C ASN A 89 18.49 6.12 -1.92
N LYS A 90 18.87 5.21 -1.01
CA LYS A 90 20.03 4.32 -1.15
C LYS A 90 19.75 2.93 -0.60
N VAL A 91 20.48 1.94 -1.09
CA VAL A 91 20.53 0.60 -0.51
C VAL A 91 21.51 0.59 0.65
N ILE A 92 21.06 0.22 1.84
CA ILE A 92 21.91 0.05 3.02
C ILE A 92 22.25 -1.42 3.16
N VAL A 93 23.54 -1.73 3.18
CA VAL A 93 24.07 -3.08 3.29
C VAL A 93 24.82 -3.21 4.60
N GLN A 94 24.26 -3.98 5.53
CA GLN A 94 24.94 -4.41 6.74
C GLN A 94 25.85 -5.59 6.42
N GLU A 95 27.14 -5.42 6.64
CA GLU A 95 28.13 -6.48 6.57
C GLU A 95 28.13 -7.28 7.87
N LYS A 96 27.79 -8.58 7.80
CA LYS A 96 27.85 -9.50 8.94
C LYS A 96 29.19 -10.23 9.04
N THR A 97 29.89 -10.35 7.92
CA THR A 97 31.21 -10.97 7.82
C THR A 97 32.15 -10.09 7.00
N SER A 98 33.46 -10.39 7.01
CA SER A 98 34.44 -9.72 6.15
C SER A 98 34.22 -9.94 4.65
N GLN A 99 33.33 -10.87 4.28
CA GLN A 99 32.95 -11.16 2.90
C GLN A 99 31.65 -10.43 2.50
N GLY A 100 31.00 -9.71 3.42
CA GLY A 100 29.67 -9.12 3.21
C GLY A 100 29.55 -8.29 1.95
N GLN A 101 30.51 -7.38 1.71
CA GLN A 101 30.53 -6.56 0.50
C GLN A 101 30.68 -7.40 -0.79
N GLN A 102 31.57 -8.38 -0.81
CA GLN A 102 31.77 -9.25 -1.99
C GLN A 102 30.54 -10.11 -2.25
N SER A 103 29.96 -10.71 -1.20
CA SER A 103 28.73 -11.50 -1.28
C SER A 103 27.55 -10.67 -1.77
N PHE A 104 27.44 -9.40 -1.36
CA PHE A 104 26.42 -8.48 -1.88
C PHE A 104 26.58 -8.23 -3.38
N TYR A 105 27.77 -7.87 -3.85
CA TYR A 105 27.97 -7.64 -5.29
C TYR A 105 27.82 -8.91 -6.13
N GLN A 106 28.14 -10.08 -5.58
CA GLN A 106 27.85 -11.35 -6.24
C GLN A 106 26.35 -11.55 -6.38
N TRP A 107 25.58 -11.33 -5.31
CA TRP A 107 24.11 -11.38 -5.36
C TRP A 107 23.53 -10.37 -6.37
N VAL A 108 24.05 -9.14 -6.44
CA VAL A 108 23.64 -8.13 -7.44
C VAL A 108 23.86 -8.66 -8.86
N LYS A 109 25.00 -9.29 -9.14
CA LYS A 109 25.32 -9.88 -10.45
C LYS A 109 24.40 -11.05 -10.77
N ASP A 110 24.21 -11.97 -9.83
CA ASP A 110 23.39 -13.17 -10.00
C ASP A 110 21.92 -12.83 -10.30
N ASN A 111 21.47 -11.65 -9.87
CA ASN A 111 20.11 -11.14 -10.09
C ASN A 111 20.01 -10.10 -11.22
N ASN A 112 21.06 -9.91 -12.01
CA ASN A 112 21.11 -8.94 -13.11
C ASN A 112 20.81 -7.48 -12.67
N LEU A 113 21.15 -7.11 -11.44
CA LEU A 113 20.93 -5.76 -10.87
C LEU A 113 22.12 -4.81 -11.06
N SER A 114 23.16 -5.27 -11.74
CA SER A 114 24.42 -4.54 -11.99
C SER A 114 24.18 -3.13 -12.55
N ASN A 115 23.25 -2.94 -13.49
CA ASN A 115 23.02 -1.64 -14.13
C ASN A 115 22.37 -0.60 -13.21
N ILE A 116 21.85 -1.03 -12.07
CA ILE A 116 21.14 -0.18 -11.10
C ILE A 116 22.00 0.07 -9.86
N ILE A 117 22.72 -0.96 -9.40
CA ILE A 117 23.41 -0.96 -8.10
C ILE A 117 24.92 -0.64 -8.24
N ASN A 118 25.51 -0.70 -9.45
CA ASN A 118 26.96 -0.53 -9.62
C ASN A 118 27.49 0.92 -9.53
N SER A 119 26.66 1.95 -9.47
CA SER A 119 27.17 3.26 -9.07
C SER A 119 27.35 3.28 -7.56
N ALA A 120 28.60 3.41 -7.10
CA ALA A 120 28.95 3.48 -5.68
C ALA A 120 28.10 4.50 -4.88
N ASP A 121 27.50 5.47 -5.56
CA ASP A 121 26.59 6.47 -4.98
C ASP A 121 25.27 5.90 -4.45
N ASN A 122 24.89 4.69 -4.87
CA ASN A 122 23.59 4.10 -4.60
C ASN A 122 23.57 3.09 -3.45
N VAL A 123 24.74 2.76 -2.89
CA VAL A 123 24.90 1.75 -1.85
C VAL A 123 25.71 2.30 -0.68
N VAL A 124 25.26 2.06 0.54
CA VAL A 124 25.98 2.40 1.77
C VAL A 124 26.26 1.12 2.54
N PHE A 125 27.54 0.83 2.78
CA PHE A 125 27.96 -0.29 3.61
C PHE A 125 28.10 0.13 5.07
N THR A 126 27.65 -0.71 5.99
CA THR A 126 27.77 -0.50 7.44
C THR A 126 28.12 -1.82 8.14
N LYS A 127 28.89 -1.74 9.23
CA LYS A 127 29.18 -2.89 10.11
C LYS A 127 28.25 -2.95 11.33
N SER A 128 27.46 -1.90 11.55
CA SER A 128 26.51 -1.82 12.66
C SER A 128 25.18 -2.46 12.28
N GLU A 129 24.47 -3.01 13.26
CA GLU A 129 23.10 -3.50 13.05
C GLU A 129 22.20 -2.39 12.53
N ILE A 130 21.46 -2.69 11.46
CA ILE A 130 20.47 -1.76 10.93
C ILE A 130 19.23 -1.83 11.83
N THR A 131 19.16 -0.91 12.80
CA THR A 131 17.94 -0.65 13.55
C THR A 131 17.10 0.37 12.77
N PRO A 132 15.77 0.17 12.60
CA PRO A 132 14.90 1.11 11.88
C PRO A 132 14.94 2.56 12.41
N GLU A 133 15.41 2.77 13.64
CA GLU A 133 15.53 4.08 14.30
C GLU A 133 16.87 4.80 14.08
N ILE A 134 17.93 4.13 13.61
CA ILE A 134 19.26 4.74 13.45
C ILE A 134 19.53 5.06 11.99
N LEU A 135 18.67 5.92 11.42
CA LEU A 135 19.04 6.72 10.26
C LEU A 135 19.54 8.05 10.80
N PRO A 136 20.75 8.51 10.45
CA PRO A 136 21.28 9.75 10.99
C PRO A 136 20.33 10.89 10.64
N THR A 137 19.71 11.46 11.67
CA THR A 137 19.03 12.75 11.57
C THR A 137 20.09 13.76 11.13
N PRO A 138 19.95 14.43 9.96
CA PRO A 138 20.89 15.47 9.59
C PRO A 138 20.82 16.57 10.65
N THR A 139 21.92 16.78 11.36
CA THR A 139 22.10 17.96 12.21
C THR A 139 22.03 19.21 11.34
N THR A 140 21.01 20.01 11.65
CA THR A 140 20.52 21.29 11.10
C THR A 140 21.60 22.39 10.96
N PRO A 141 21.38 23.58 10.28
CA PRO A 141 20.13 24.36 10.31
C PRO A 141 19.72 25.26 9.10
N VAL A 142 18.41 25.55 9.05
CA VAL A 142 17.74 26.78 8.56
C VAL A 142 17.63 27.02 7.03
N ASP A 143 18.57 26.64 6.18
CA ASP A 143 18.49 27.03 4.75
C ASP A 143 17.52 26.17 3.91
N ALA A 144 17.36 24.89 4.27
CA ALA A 144 16.44 23.99 3.57
C ALA A 144 14.96 24.28 3.88
N LEU A 145 14.68 24.93 5.02
CA LEU A 145 13.32 25.37 5.38
C LEU A 145 12.96 26.66 4.65
N ASN A 146 13.91 27.59 4.49
CA ASN A 146 13.71 28.82 3.73
C ASN A 146 13.44 28.56 2.25
N ASN A 147 14.12 27.58 1.65
CA ASN A 147 13.90 27.24 0.24
C ASN A 147 12.52 26.59 0.01
N LYS A 148 12.06 25.71 0.91
CA LYS A 148 10.72 25.11 0.79
C LYS A 148 9.58 26.09 1.09
N ILE A 149 9.79 27.07 1.96
CA ILE A 149 8.81 28.12 2.23
C ILE A 149 8.75 29.10 1.04
N LYS A 150 9.90 29.43 0.43
CA LYS A 150 9.96 30.25 -0.78
C LYS A 150 9.24 29.60 -1.96
N ASP A 151 9.45 28.30 -2.20
CA ASP A 151 8.78 27.56 -3.27
C ASP A 151 7.25 27.50 -3.06
N PHE A 152 6.79 27.45 -1.80
CA PHE A 152 5.37 27.47 -1.47
C PHE A 152 4.73 28.85 -1.73
N PHE A 153 5.41 29.95 -1.41
CA PHE A 153 4.91 31.31 -1.67
C PHE A 153 5.01 31.72 -3.15
N ASP A 154 6.01 31.23 -3.89
CA ASP A 154 6.11 31.43 -5.34
C ASP A 154 4.95 30.74 -6.08
N LEU A 155 4.51 29.57 -5.60
CA LEU A 155 3.33 28.86 -6.11
C LEU A 155 2.02 29.59 -5.76
N LEU A 156 1.96 30.24 -4.60
CA LEU A 156 0.81 31.05 -4.19
C LEU A 156 0.70 32.34 -5.03
N ASN A 157 1.82 33.01 -5.31
CA ASN A 157 1.85 34.21 -6.16
C ASN A 157 1.45 33.93 -7.61
N LEU A 158 1.76 32.73 -8.13
CA LEU A 158 1.31 32.27 -9.45
C LEU A 158 -0.22 32.06 -9.52
N LEU A 159 -0.83 31.65 -8.41
CA LEU A 159 -2.28 31.49 -8.28
C LEU A 159 -3.00 32.85 -8.11
N TYR A 160 -2.34 33.87 -7.55
CA TYR A 160 -2.92 35.22 -7.42
C TYR A 160 -2.70 36.12 -8.65
N SER A 161 -1.73 35.82 -9.53
CA SER A 161 -1.44 36.64 -10.72
C SER A 161 -2.26 36.28 -11.96
N THR A 162 -3.24 35.35 -11.87
CA THR A 162 -4.05 34.89 -13.01
C THR A 162 -5.48 35.45 -13.03
N THR A 163 -5.70 36.60 -12.40
CA THR A 163 -6.94 37.38 -12.57
C THR A 163 -6.62 38.82 -12.99
N ALA A 164 -6.22 38.97 -14.25
CA ALA A 164 -6.37 40.23 -14.97
C ALA A 164 -7.10 39.91 -16.27
N ILE A 165 -8.41 40.19 -16.24
CA ILE A 165 -9.31 40.26 -17.37
C ILE A 165 -8.85 41.47 -18.19
N ASP A 166 -8.47 41.24 -19.44
CA ASP A 166 -8.36 42.31 -20.42
C ASP A 166 -9.56 42.21 -21.35
N SER A 167 -10.38 43.26 -21.31
CA SER A 167 -11.54 43.49 -22.14
C SER A 167 -11.22 44.65 -23.06
N ASP A 168 -11.28 44.40 -24.37
CA ASP A 168 -11.86 45.26 -25.43
C ASP A 168 -11.28 44.78 -26.78
N GLU A 169 -12.05 44.20 -27.70
CA GLU A 169 -13.09 44.72 -28.60
C GLU A 169 -12.54 45.02 -30.02
N ASN A 170 -13.26 44.46 -31.02
CA ASN A 170 -13.46 44.95 -32.39
C ASN A 170 -12.41 44.72 -33.51
N GLN A 171 -12.65 43.78 -34.45
CA GLN A 171 -13.49 43.99 -35.65
C GLN A 171 -13.49 42.79 -36.64
N ASN A 172 -14.69 42.45 -37.11
CA ASN A 172 -15.13 41.93 -38.43
C ASN A 172 -14.12 41.30 -39.43
N ASN A 173 -14.42 40.06 -39.87
CA ASN A 173 -15.00 39.79 -41.21
C ASN A 173 -15.39 38.29 -41.40
N ASN A 174 -16.52 38.09 -42.07
CA ASN A 174 -17.32 36.86 -42.29
C ASN A 174 -16.85 36.07 -43.55
N PRO A 175 -17.56 35.03 -44.05
CA PRO A 175 -17.81 33.68 -43.53
C PRO A 175 -17.20 32.56 -44.43
N GLY A 176 -16.95 31.38 -43.85
CA GLY A 176 -16.71 30.14 -44.60
C GLY A 176 -17.41 28.97 -43.91
N GLN A 177 -18.48 28.49 -44.54
CA GLN A 177 -19.32 27.38 -44.06
C GLN A 177 -18.50 26.10 -43.83
N GLY A 178 -18.41 25.69 -42.57
CA GLY A 178 -18.11 24.32 -42.16
C GLY A 178 -19.18 23.88 -41.18
N THR A 179 -20.01 22.91 -41.58
CA THR A 179 -21.02 22.27 -40.73
C THR A 179 -20.39 21.74 -39.44
N PRO A 180 -20.87 22.12 -38.24
CA PRO A 180 -20.39 21.54 -37.01
C PRO A 180 -20.98 20.13 -36.87
N ILE A 181 -20.10 19.13 -36.82
CA ILE A 181 -20.44 17.78 -36.37
C ILE A 181 -20.78 17.90 -34.88
N ILE A 182 -22.07 17.82 -34.57
CA ILE A 182 -22.57 17.69 -33.20
C ILE A 182 -22.11 16.31 -32.71
N SER A 183 -21.01 16.27 -31.97
CA SER A 183 -20.69 15.10 -31.16
C SER A 183 -21.82 14.92 -30.14
N PRO A 184 -22.47 13.75 -30.07
CA PRO A 184 -23.49 13.51 -29.05
C PRO A 184 -22.87 13.65 -27.66
N PRO A 185 -23.65 14.12 -26.66
CA PRO A 185 -23.17 14.24 -25.30
C PRO A 185 -22.64 12.89 -24.83
N ILE A 186 -21.43 12.90 -24.26
CA ILE A 186 -20.85 11.75 -23.57
C ILE A 186 -21.77 11.47 -22.38
N ILE A 187 -22.66 10.49 -22.57
CA ILE A 187 -23.44 9.92 -21.49
C ILE A 187 -22.43 9.29 -20.54
N SER A 188 -22.26 9.86 -19.34
CA SER A 188 -21.59 9.16 -18.24
C SER A 188 -22.25 7.80 -18.10
N PRO A 189 -21.56 6.68 -18.39
CA PRO A 189 -22.21 5.39 -18.34
C PRO A 189 -22.37 5.02 -16.88
N THR A 190 -23.63 4.85 -16.47
CA THR A 190 -24.05 4.25 -15.23
C THR A 190 -23.21 2.99 -14.99
N PRO A 191 -22.60 2.82 -13.79
CA PRO A 191 -21.88 1.60 -13.49
C PRO A 191 -22.77 0.40 -13.76
N ASP A 192 -22.18 -0.70 -14.25
CA ASP A 192 -22.80 -2.01 -14.36
C ASP A 192 -23.11 -2.53 -12.94
N GLN A 193 -24.06 -1.85 -12.28
CA GLN A 193 -24.51 -2.13 -10.93
C GLN A 193 -25.46 -3.31 -11.02
N LYS A 194 -24.90 -4.51 -11.12
CA LYS A 194 -25.51 -5.63 -10.41
C LYS A 194 -25.35 -5.38 -8.90
N ASN A 195 -26.15 -4.45 -8.38
CA ASN A 195 -26.35 -4.27 -6.94
C ASN A 195 -26.97 -5.55 -6.41
N GLN A 196 -26.15 -6.44 -5.86
CA GLN A 196 -26.63 -7.63 -5.17
C GLN A 196 -25.92 -7.78 -3.82
N GLY A 197 -26.70 -7.59 -2.75
CA GLY A 197 -26.42 -8.00 -1.38
C GLY A 197 -25.46 -7.13 -0.55
N SER A 198 -24.66 -6.29 -1.18
CA SER A 198 -23.58 -5.53 -0.53
C SER A 198 -23.54 -4.10 -1.05
N ASN A 199 -23.43 -3.10 -0.18
CA ASN A 199 -23.29 -1.68 -0.57
C ASN A 199 -21.92 -1.36 -1.19
N LYS A 200 -21.30 -2.33 -1.88
CA LYS A 200 -19.95 -2.21 -2.43
C LYS A 200 -20.00 -2.31 -3.95
N VAL A 201 -19.19 -1.49 -4.60
CA VAL A 201 -19.12 -1.38 -6.05
C VAL A 201 -18.20 -2.47 -6.58
N TYR A 202 -18.67 -3.18 -7.61
CA TYR A 202 -17.89 -4.19 -8.31
C TYR A 202 -17.53 -3.73 -9.72
N TYR A 203 -16.30 -4.02 -10.12
CA TYR A 203 -15.81 -3.85 -11.49
C TYR A 203 -15.07 -5.11 -11.91
N GLY A 204 -15.51 -5.73 -13.01
CA GLY A 204 -14.75 -6.78 -13.68
C GLY A 204 -13.72 -6.16 -14.62
N GLN A 205 -12.45 -6.57 -14.54
CA GLN A 205 -11.39 -6.03 -15.41
C GLN A 205 -11.64 -6.35 -16.89
N GLY A 206 -12.37 -7.44 -17.17
CA GLY A 206 -12.75 -7.88 -18.51
C GLY A 206 -14.13 -7.41 -18.98
N SER A 207 -14.79 -6.51 -18.23
CA SER A 207 -16.09 -5.95 -18.62
C SER A 207 -16.01 -5.17 -19.94
N ASP A 208 -17.11 -5.14 -20.70
CA ASP A 208 -17.15 -4.44 -21.99
C ASP A 208 -16.88 -2.93 -21.85
N GLN A 209 -17.26 -2.34 -20.71
CA GLN A 209 -17.07 -0.93 -20.42
C GLN A 209 -15.59 -0.55 -20.20
N TYR A 210 -14.81 -1.39 -19.50
CA TYR A 210 -13.47 -1.02 -19.04
C TYR A 210 -12.35 -1.90 -19.61
N GLY A 211 -12.67 -3.05 -20.20
CA GLY A 211 -11.69 -4.05 -20.60
C GLY A 211 -10.72 -3.60 -21.70
N ASN A 212 -11.11 -2.60 -22.50
CA ASN A 212 -10.30 -2.03 -23.59
C ASN A 212 -9.41 -0.86 -23.15
N ILE A 213 -9.42 -0.49 -21.86
CA ILE A 213 -8.49 0.52 -21.33
C ILE A 213 -7.06 0.04 -21.54
N THR A 214 -6.23 0.90 -22.15
CA THR A 214 -4.81 0.62 -22.38
C THR A 214 -3.98 1.04 -21.17
N LEU A 215 -3.19 0.10 -20.69
CA LEU A 215 -2.22 0.23 -19.61
C LEU A 215 -0.82 0.35 -20.23
N PRO A 216 -0.01 1.34 -19.84
CA PRO A 216 1.38 1.40 -20.27
C PRO A 216 2.18 0.14 -19.86
N PRO A 217 3.10 -0.36 -20.71
CA PRO A 217 3.48 0.26 -21.98
C PRO A 217 2.54 -0.02 -23.16
N ASN A 218 1.77 -1.13 -23.20
CA ASN A 218 0.80 -1.44 -24.27
C ASN A 218 -0.04 -2.70 -23.92
N CYS A 219 -0.67 -2.72 -22.75
CA CYS A 219 -1.39 -3.88 -22.24
C CYS A 219 -2.86 -3.53 -22.03
N LEU A 220 -3.77 -4.50 -22.11
CA LEU A 220 -5.19 -4.22 -21.88
C LEU A 220 -5.58 -4.51 -20.44
N LEU A 221 -6.47 -3.68 -19.87
CA LEU A 221 -7.02 -3.88 -18.53
C LEU A 221 -7.63 -5.28 -18.38
N ARG A 222 -8.33 -5.78 -19.40
CA ARG A 222 -8.92 -7.13 -19.37
C ARG A 222 -7.93 -8.23 -19.06
N SER A 223 -6.70 -8.11 -19.53
CA SER A 223 -5.67 -9.15 -19.38
C SER A 223 -4.81 -8.94 -18.15
N CYS A 224 -4.66 -7.70 -17.69
CA CYS A 224 -3.54 -7.32 -16.84
C CYS A 224 -3.89 -6.32 -15.73
N GLY A 225 -5.15 -5.90 -15.63
CA GLY A 225 -5.61 -4.81 -14.79
C GLY A 225 -6.11 -5.18 -13.40
N CYS A 226 -5.74 -6.33 -12.83
CA CYS A 226 -6.28 -6.80 -11.55
C CYS A 226 -6.02 -5.83 -10.39
N GLY A 227 -4.82 -5.26 -10.32
CA GLY A 227 -4.44 -4.26 -9.31
C GLY A 227 -5.28 -2.97 -9.39
N PRO A 228 -5.22 -2.19 -10.49
CA PRO A 228 -5.98 -0.95 -10.60
C PRO A 228 -7.50 -1.17 -10.53
N THR A 229 -8.02 -2.29 -11.04
CA THR A 229 -9.44 -2.61 -10.93
C THR A 229 -9.85 -2.87 -9.48
N SER A 230 -9.02 -3.57 -8.70
CA SER A 230 -9.26 -3.79 -7.26
C SER A 230 -9.21 -2.48 -6.46
N VAL A 231 -8.27 -1.59 -6.77
CA VAL A 231 -8.23 -0.24 -6.17
C VAL A 231 -9.49 0.56 -6.52
N ALA A 232 -9.98 0.47 -7.76
CA ALA A 232 -11.23 1.13 -8.17
C ALA A 232 -12.44 0.61 -7.39
N MET A 233 -12.56 -0.71 -7.19
CA MET A 233 -13.64 -1.28 -6.38
C MET A 233 -13.62 -0.75 -4.95
N ILE A 234 -12.44 -0.68 -4.32
CA ILE A 234 -12.29 -0.16 -2.96
C ILE A 234 -12.62 1.34 -2.89
N ALA A 235 -12.01 2.15 -3.77
CA ALA A 235 -12.18 3.60 -3.78
C ALA A 235 -13.63 4.00 -4.10
N SER A 236 -14.26 3.35 -5.08
CA SER A 236 -15.67 3.57 -5.40
C SER A 236 -16.62 3.19 -4.27
N SER A 237 -16.25 2.18 -3.47
CA SER A 237 -17.07 1.70 -2.38
C SER A 237 -16.96 2.49 -1.07
N TYR A 238 -15.85 3.22 -0.87
CA TYR A 238 -15.60 3.95 0.37
C TYR A 238 -15.57 5.47 0.19
N ILE A 239 -15.41 5.98 -1.03
CA ILE A 239 -15.19 7.41 -1.25
C ILE A 239 -16.24 7.99 -2.20
N SER A 240 -16.20 7.60 -3.48
CA SER A 240 -17.13 8.05 -4.51
C SER A 240 -17.07 7.12 -5.71
N THR A 241 -18.23 6.83 -6.32
CA THR A 241 -18.34 6.04 -7.55
C THR A 241 -17.59 6.64 -8.75
N ASP A 242 -17.11 7.88 -8.64
CA ASP A 242 -16.27 8.53 -9.66
C ASP A 242 -14.87 7.88 -9.78
N TYR A 243 -14.43 7.12 -8.77
CA TYR A 243 -13.16 6.37 -8.80
C TYR A 243 -13.27 5.03 -9.56
N ASN A 244 -13.83 5.10 -10.77
CA ASN A 244 -13.94 3.97 -11.68
C ASN A 244 -12.57 3.48 -12.21
N PRO A 245 -12.50 2.33 -12.90
CA PRO A 245 -11.23 1.79 -13.41
C PRO A 245 -10.42 2.76 -14.27
N GLN A 246 -11.05 3.56 -15.13
CA GLN A 246 -10.35 4.56 -15.93
C GLN A 246 -9.68 5.61 -15.03
N LYS A 247 -10.42 6.16 -14.07
CA LYS A 247 -9.90 7.19 -13.17
C LYS A 247 -8.72 6.68 -12.35
N ILE A 248 -8.78 5.43 -11.88
CA ILE A 248 -7.65 4.83 -11.15
C ILE A 248 -6.44 4.59 -12.06
N VAL A 249 -6.65 4.12 -13.29
CA VAL A 249 -5.57 4.00 -14.28
C VAL A 249 -4.91 5.35 -14.51
N ASP A 250 -5.68 6.42 -14.69
CA ASP A 250 -5.13 7.77 -14.87
C ASP A 250 -4.29 8.22 -13.66
N ILE A 251 -4.70 7.87 -12.43
CA ILE A 251 -3.93 8.16 -11.22
C ILE A 251 -2.61 7.40 -11.22
N TYR A 252 -2.60 6.12 -11.60
CA TYR A 252 -1.36 5.36 -11.68
C TYR A 252 -0.41 5.92 -12.76
N ILE A 253 -0.95 6.31 -13.92
CA ILE A 253 -0.17 6.95 -15.00
C ILE A 253 0.44 8.25 -14.50
N LYS A 254 -0.36 9.11 -13.86
CA LYS A 254 0.09 10.39 -13.30
C LYS A 254 1.23 10.22 -12.29
N ASN A 255 1.22 9.13 -11.52
CA ASN A 255 2.26 8.81 -10.53
C ASN A 255 3.39 7.95 -11.09
N ASN A 256 3.40 7.67 -12.40
CA ASN A 256 4.41 6.84 -13.06
C ASN A 256 4.56 5.44 -12.43
N TYR A 257 3.44 4.83 -12.04
CA TYR A 257 3.40 3.48 -11.50
C TYR A 257 3.28 2.43 -12.60
N SER A 258 4.02 1.33 -12.45
CA SER A 258 3.89 0.16 -13.33
C SER A 258 2.52 -0.49 -13.17
N MET A 259 1.92 -0.93 -14.28
CA MET A 259 0.58 -1.51 -14.29
C MET A 259 0.36 -2.63 -15.30
N CYS A 260 1.20 -2.77 -16.32
CA CYS A 260 1.07 -3.88 -17.25
C CYS A 260 1.49 -5.21 -16.60
N CYS A 261 0.50 -6.06 -16.35
CA CYS A 261 0.61 -7.48 -15.99
C CYS A 261 1.51 -7.74 -14.76
N GLY A 262 1.47 -6.83 -13.78
CA GLY A 262 2.35 -6.86 -12.63
C GLY A 262 2.48 -5.52 -11.91
N SER A 263 1.36 -4.83 -11.64
CA SER A 263 1.38 -3.66 -10.76
C SER A 263 1.94 -4.05 -9.38
N TYR A 264 2.59 -3.11 -8.68
CA TYR A 264 3.05 -3.36 -7.32
C TYR A 264 1.94 -3.11 -6.30
N SER A 265 1.86 -3.99 -5.29
CA SER A 265 0.98 -3.83 -4.11
C SER A 265 1.26 -2.52 -3.37
N GLY A 266 2.53 -2.07 -3.33
CA GLY A 266 2.95 -0.79 -2.78
C GLY A 266 2.36 0.42 -3.51
N SER A 267 2.23 0.35 -4.84
CA SER A 267 1.54 1.37 -5.63
C SER A 267 0.05 1.44 -5.30
N ALA A 268 -0.61 0.28 -5.15
CA ALA A 268 -2.02 0.22 -4.73
C ALA A 268 -2.23 0.83 -3.33
N LYS A 269 -1.38 0.47 -2.37
CA LYS A 269 -1.39 1.03 -1.02
C LYS A 269 -1.19 2.55 -1.04
N SER A 270 -0.25 3.05 -1.85
CA SER A 270 0.03 4.49 -1.98
C SER A 270 -1.14 5.25 -2.58
N VAL A 271 -1.77 4.72 -3.63
CA VAL A 271 -2.97 5.32 -4.23
C VAL A 271 -4.10 5.38 -3.21
N LEU A 272 -4.43 4.27 -2.54
CA LEU A 272 -5.51 4.24 -1.54
C LEU A 272 -5.28 5.25 -0.41
N LYS A 273 -4.04 5.36 0.10
CA LYS A 273 -3.67 6.38 1.10
C LYS A 273 -3.85 7.80 0.57
N SER A 274 -3.43 8.07 -0.67
CA SER A 274 -3.55 9.40 -1.28
C SER A 274 -4.99 9.87 -1.45
N LEU A 275 -5.93 8.93 -1.53
CA LEU A 275 -7.37 9.20 -1.59
C LEU A 275 -8.02 9.37 -0.20
N GLY A 276 -7.21 9.33 0.88
CA GLY A 276 -7.68 9.54 2.25
C GLY A 276 -8.07 8.28 3.01
N LEU A 277 -7.88 7.07 2.43
CA LEU A 277 -8.14 5.82 3.14
C LEU A 277 -6.99 5.46 4.08
N LYS A 278 -7.33 4.82 5.20
CA LYS A 278 -6.34 4.24 6.11
C LYS A 278 -5.86 2.90 5.56
N THR A 279 -4.58 2.64 5.69
CA THR A 279 -3.97 1.35 5.35
C THR A 279 -3.09 0.85 6.49
N THR A 280 -3.04 -0.46 6.72
CA THR A 280 -2.06 -1.07 7.63
C THR A 280 -0.71 -1.26 6.94
N ASP A 281 0.32 -1.62 7.72
CA ASP A 281 1.46 -2.37 7.18
C ASP A 281 1.03 -3.73 6.63
N TYR A 282 1.92 -4.39 5.90
CA TYR A 282 1.61 -5.71 5.36
C TYR A 282 1.35 -6.69 6.51
N ILE A 283 0.14 -7.24 6.52
CA ILE A 283 -0.34 -8.27 7.44
C ILE A 283 0.31 -9.60 7.09
N ILE A 284 0.38 -9.89 5.78
CA ILE A 284 1.11 -11.02 5.20
C ILE A 284 2.12 -10.41 4.22
N ASN A 285 3.37 -10.88 4.29
CA ASN A 285 4.42 -10.53 3.34
C ASN A 285 5.39 -11.71 3.21
N GLU A 286 4.86 -12.81 2.70
CA GLU A 286 5.52 -14.11 2.68
C GLU A 286 6.03 -14.47 1.28
N TYR A 287 7.24 -15.00 1.23
CA TYR A 287 7.83 -15.58 0.04
C TYR A 287 8.64 -16.83 0.43
N PRO A 288 8.15 -18.05 0.14
CA PRO A 288 7.02 -18.38 -0.73
C PRO A 288 5.64 -17.99 -0.15
N PRO A 289 4.61 -17.85 -1.01
CA PRO A 289 3.24 -17.61 -0.58
C PRO A 289 2.69 -18.80 0.23
N VAL A 290 1.71 -18.53 1.09
CA VAL A 290 1.17 -19.48 2.07
C VAL A 290 -0.29 -19.86 1.78
N ALA A 291 -0.73 -21.03 2.23
CA ALA A 291 -2.08 -21.50 1.91
C ALA A 291 -3.18 -20.68 2.61
N ALA A 292 -4.39 -20.71 2.03
CA ALA A 292 -5.58 -20.06 2.62
C ALA A 292 -5.79 -20.43 4.09
N SER A 293 -5.63 -21.70 4.45
CA SER A 293 -5.81 -22.19 5.82
C SER A 293 -4.85 -21.56 6.84
N GLU A 294 -3.67 -21.11 6.40
CA GLU A 294 -2.66 -20.49 7.26
C GLU A 294 -2.96 -19.01 7.52
N VAL A 295 -3.48 -18.31 6.50
CA VAL A 295 -3.76 -16.87 6.61
C VAL A 295 -5.12 -16.57 7.22
N THR A 296 -6.14 -17.42 6.99
CA THR A 296 -7.53 -17.19 7.42
C THR A 296 -7.67 -16.75 8.88
N PRO A 297 -7.03 -17.40 9.88
CA PRO A 297 -7.15 -16.97 11.28
C PRO A 297 -6.58 -15.57 11.56
N VAL A 298 -5.54 -15.17 10.84
CA VAL A 298 -4.91 -13.85 10.99
C VAL A 298 -5.77 -12.80 10.28
N LEU A 299 -6.15 -13.05 9.03
CA LEU A 299 -6.96 -12.14 8.22
C LEU A 299 -8.32 -11.87 8.89
N LYS A 300 -8.94 -12.91 9.47
CA LYS A 300 -10.22 -12.77 10.18
C LYS A 300 -10.14 -11.77 11.34
N LYS A 301 -9.04 -11.70 12.09
CA LYS A 301 -8.88 -10.72 13.17
C LYS A 301 -8.93 -9.27 12.66
N TYR A 302 -8.38 -9.01 11.47
CA TYR A 302 -8.44 -7.68 10.85
C TYR A 302 -9.83 -7.37 10.34
N ILE A 303 -10.50 -8.35 9.72
CA ILE A 303 -11.88 -8.23 9.26
C ILE A 303 -12.83 -7.93 10.43
N ASP A 304 -12.70 -8.68 11.53
CA ASP A 304 -13.50 -8.49 12.75
C ASP A 304 -13.21 -7.11 13.40
N ALA A 305 -12.03 -6.52 13.18
CA ALA A 305 -11.68 -5.15 13.58
C ALA A 305 -12.16 -4.07 12.58
N GLY A 306 -12.93 -4.46 11.56
CA GLY A 306 -13.54 -3.60 10.56
C GLY A 306 -12.58 -3.16 9.45
N TRP A 307 -11.52 -3.92 9.19
CA TRP A 307 -10.68 -3.75 7.99
C TRP A 307 -11.22 -4.60 6.83
N THR A 308 -11.00 -4.16 5.61
CA THR A 308 -11.03 -5.04 4.43
C THR A 308 -9.63 -5.18 3.87
N LEU A 309 -9.37 -6.15 2.99
CA LEU A 309 -7.99 -6.54 2.69
C LEU A 309 -7.71 -6.48 1.20
N PHE A 310 -6.69 -5.73 0.81
CA PHE A 310 -6.13 -5.80 -0.54
C PHE A 310 -5.08 -6.90 -0.56
N VAL A 311 -5.16 -7.79 -1.55
CA VAL A 311 -4.42 -9.05 -1.56
C VAL A 311 -3.67 -9.24 -2.86
N LEU A 312 -2.41 -9.66 -2.78
CA LEU A 312 -1.69 -10.39 -3.82
C LEU A 312 -1.70 -11.88 -3.46
N ALA A 313 -2.21 -12.70 -4.35
CA ALA A 313 -2.12 -14.15 -4.24
C ALA A 313 -1.77 -14.80 -5.57
N TYR A 314 -1.35 -16.06 -5.52
CA TYR A 314 -0.92 -16.83 -6.68
C TYR A 314 -1.89 -17.98 -6.92
N TYR A 315 -2.37 -18.11 -8.16
CA TYR A 315 -3.36 -19.12 -8.54
C TYR A 315 -2.74 -20.35 -9.22
N ARG A 316 -1.40 -20.44 -9.28
CA ARG A 316 -0.68 -21.55 -9.89
C ARG A 316 0.57 -21.89 -9.08
N PRO A 317 1.05 -23.15 -9.14
CA PRO A 317 2.29 -23.56 -8.49
C PRO A 317 3.49 -22.71 -8.91
N ASN A 318 4.55 -22.70 -8.09
CA ASN A 318 5.80 -21.97 -8.33
C ASN A 318 5.62 -20.45 -8.46
N ASN A 319 4.71 -19.86 -7.68
CA ASN A 319 4.43 -18.41 -7.69
C ASN A 319 3.97 -17.94 -9.08
N GLY A 320 3.24 -18.79 -9.79
CA GLY A 320 2.67 -18.46 -11.10
C GLY A 320 1.28 -17.82 -10.97
N GLY A 321 0.94 -16.95 -11.91
CA GLY A 321 -0.40 -16.35 -11.96
C GLY A 321 -0.72 -15.47 -10.75
N GLY A 322 0.20 -14.56 -10.42
CA GLY A 322 -0.03 -13.54 -9.40
C GLY A 322 -1.25 -12.69 -9.77
N HIS A 323 -2.09 -12.43 -8.79
CA HIS A 323 -3.39 -11.80 -8.99
C HIS A 323 -3.79 -10.94 -7.79
N TYR A 324 -4.40 -9.80 -8.08
CA TYR A 324 -4.90 -8.87 -7.08
C TYR A 324 -6.41 -8.92 -6.97
N PHE A 325 -6.90 -8.96 -5.73
CA PHE A 325 -8.32 -8.90 -5.41
C PHE A 325 -8.54 -8.27 -4.04
N TRP A 326 -9.81 -8.07 -3.69
CA TRP A 326 -10.22 -7.39 -2.47
C TRP A 326 -11.08 -8.30 -1.59
N ILE A 327 -10.57 -8.74 -0.44
CA ILE A 327 -11.34 -9.51 0.54
C ILE A 327 -12.17 -8.55 1.39
N THR A 328 -13.46 -8.82 1.51
CA THR A 328 -14.37 -8.05 2.35
C THR A 328 -14.82 -8.78 3.60
N ASP A 329 -14.82 -10.12 3.59
CA ASP A 329 -15.27 -10.90 4.74
C ASP A 329 -14.63 -12.31 4.77
N ILE A 330 -14.67 -12.95 5.95
CA ILE A 330 -14.38 -14.37 6.13
C ILE A 330 -15.52 -14.95 6.97
N ASP A 331 -16.29 -15.86 6.34
CA ASP A 331 -17.48 -16.44 6.98
C ASP A 331 -17.14 -17.40 8.13
N SER A 332 -18.17 -17.87 8.82
CA SER A 332 -18.03 -18.81 9.95
C SER A 332 -17.41 -20.16 9.57
N SER A 333 -17.44 -20.51 8.29
CA SER A 333 -16.85 -21.75 7.75
C SER A 333 -15.40 -21.54 7.29
N GLY A 334 -14.86 -20.32 7.42
CA GLY A 334 -13.52 -19.97 6.97
C GLY A 334 -13.41 -19.73 5.46
N ASN A 335 -14.53 -19.53 4.76
CA ASN A 335 -14.52 -19.13 3.36
C ASN A 335 -14.09 -17.68 3.23
N ILE A 336 -13.12 -17.43 2.36
CA ILE A 336 -12.64 -16.08 2.05
C ILE A 336 -13.58 -15.45 1.00
N LEU A 337 -14.28 -14.39 1.37
CA LEU A 337 -15.28 -13.71 0.54
C LEU A 337 -14.68 -12.43 -0.06
N ALA A 338 -14.60 -12.38 -1.39
CA ALA A 338 -13.86 -11.34 -2.10
C ALA A 338 -14.55 -10.76 -3.34
N TYR A 339 -14.12 -9.54 -3.69
CA TYR A 339 -14.39 -8.87 -4.95
C TYR A 339 -13.17 -9.13 -5.83
N ASP A 340 -13.26 -10.16 -6.65
CA ASP A 340 -12.21 -10.53 -7.58
C ASP A 340 -12.52 -9.96 -8.98
N PRO A 341 -11.61 -9.13 -9.55
CA PRO A 341 -11.86 -8.48 -10.82
C PRO A 341 -11.73 -9.42 -12.02
N TYR A 342 -11.17 -10.63 -11.88
CA TYR A 342 -10.89 -11.58 -12.97
C TYR A 342 -11.55 -12.94 -12.75
N TYR A 343 -11.26 -13.60 -11.63
CA TYR A 343 -11.80 -14.90 -11.32
C TYR A 343 -13.28 -14.78 -10.93
N GLY A 344 -14.15 -15.52 -11.62
CA GLY A 344 -15.59 -15.47 -11.37
C GLY A 344 -16.28 -14.23 -11.94
N GLN A 345 -15.66 -13.52 -12.89
CA GLN A 345 -16.34 -12.52 -13.71
C GLN A 345 -17.69 -13.05 -14.22
N GLY A 346 -18.74 -12.23 -14.10
CA GLY A 346 -20.11 -12.60 -14.46
C GLY A 346 -20.92 -13.22 -13.31
N SER A 347 -20.27 -13.61 -12.22
CA SER A 347 -20.95 -13.99 -10.97
C SER A 347 -21.24 -12.78 -10.09
N SER A 348 -22.20 -12.88 -9.17
CA SER A 348 -22.47 -11.83 -8.18
C SER A 348 -21.44 -11.94 -7.04
N PRO A 349 -20.63 -10.89 -6.76
CA PRO A 349 -19.75 -10.84 -5.60
C PRO A 349 -20.54 -10.64 -4.29
N PRO A 350 -19.94 -10.93 -3.12
CA PRO A 350 -18.59 -11.45 -2.96
C PRO A 350 -18.48 -12.94 -3.34
N LEU A 351 -17.33 -13.31 -3.88
CA LEU A 351 -16.99 -14.65 -4.35
C LEU A 351 -16.23 -15.41 -3.26
N ASN A 352 -16.51 -16.70 -3.10
CA ASN A 352 -15.71 -17.57 -2.25
C ASN A 352 -14.40 -17.96 -2.97
N GLU A 353 -13.26 -17.44 -2.52
CA GLU A 353 -11.93 -17.75 -3.09
C GLU A 353 -11.49 -19.19 -2.81
N ASN A 354 -11.98 -19.80 -1.73
CA ASN A 354 -11.61 -21.18 -1.39
C ASN A 354 -12.12 -22.20 -2.42
N LYS A 355 -13.06 -21.82 -3.31
CA LYS A 355 -13.54 -22.69 -4.40
C LYS A 355 -12.46 -23.03 -5.43
N TYR A 356 -11.33 -22.32 -5.42
CA TYR A 356 -10.20 -22.53 -6.33
C TYR A 356 -9.09 -23.44 -5.74
N SER A 357 -9.35 -24.05 -4.58
CA SER A 357 -8.41 -24.90 -3.83
C SER A 357 -7.66 -25.90 -4.73
N PRO A 358 -6.34 -26.11 -4.54
CA PRO A 358 -5.50 -25.67 -3.42
C PRO A 358 -5.03 -24.21 -3.47
N PHE A 359 -5.44 -23.47 -4.49
CA PHE A 359 -5.12 -22.05 -4.66
C PHE A 359 -6.34 -21.17 -4.31
N PRO A 360 -6.16 -19.85 -4.09
CA PRO A 360 -4.90 -19.10 -4.12
C PRO A 360 -3.98 -19.33 -2.91
N GLU A 361 -2.67 -19.18 -3.12
CA GLU A 361 -1.65 -19.02 -2.07
C GLU A 361 -1.32 -17.53 -1.90
N TYR A 362 -1.34 -17.05 -0.66
CA TYR A 362 -1.30 -15.63 -0.29
C TYR A 362 0.13 -15.17 -0.08
N ALA A 363 0.54 -14.10 -0.77
CA ALA A 363 1.89 -13.55 -0.68
C ALA A 363 1.92 -12.23 0.07
N GLN A 364 1.04 -11.29 -0.29
CA GLN A 364 1.03 -9.96 0.30
C GLN A 364 -0.39 -9.54 0.62
N VAL A 365 -0.62 -9.08 1.83
CA VAL A 365 -1.94 -8.60 2.27
C VAL A 365 -1.76 -7.35 3.10
N PHE A 366 -2.53 -6.31 2.83
CA PHE A 366 -2.65 -5.16 3.74
C PHE A 366 -4.12 -4.78 3.95
N GLY A 367 -4.41 -4.26 5.15
CA GLY A 367 -5.73 -3.79 5.50
C GLY A 367 -6.01 -2.40 4.94
N VAL A 368 -7.26 -2.16 4.57
CA VAL A 368 -7.82 -0.89 4.09
C VAL A 368 -9.11 -0.57 4.85
N LYS A 369 -9.26 0.69 5.26
CA LYS A 369 -10.43 1.18 6.02
C LYS A 369 -10.69 2.66 5.73
N GLN A 370 -11.95 3.06 5.83
CA GLN A 370 -12.35 4.48 5.81
C GLN A 370 -11.95 5.21 7.10
#